data_AF-A0A177CGW9-F1
#
_entry.id   AF-A0A177CGW9-F1
#
_cell.length_a   1.000
_cell.length_b   1.000
_cell.length_c   1.000
_cell.angle_alpha   90.00
_cell.angle_beta   90.00
_cell.angle_gamma   90.00
#
_symmetry.space_group_name_H-M   'P 1'
#
loop_
_entity.id
_entity.type
_entity.pdbx_description
1 polymer ?
#
loop_
_entity_poly.entity_id
_entity_poly.type
_entity_poly.pdbx_seq_one_letter_code
_entity_poly.pdbx_strand_id
1 'polypeptide(L)'
;MPDELSALLAPLLAPTLQRLLAPIKLSPLSRLPTSRLLTTALPNISSIELVSSSAFETDYAPLYTSLFHGGERERPNLIVERLRQDAQGKRAGSHRKVLGAAQFSVLLLDATEDAEDVVAVPYLQYIYVRSENRRQDLSELLHTLVLAVSLASSPNPTKAKVPFTLFETEPPTHGDDTAARKTALERTSIHARSGSKALMLRKPPVSSDGLPVYVSAHVQPGLEPDDPPLTLIWVIRPNPVHQGEALDVNKLGPVVLAAVYRSFRDEAFPEANIALAEEIAEKRRVMSEYCVMGLAEVTRGMYVGID
;
A
#
# COMPACT_ATOMS: atom_id res chain seq x y z
N MET A 1 -23.56 -17.71 -0.09
CA MET A 1 -23.08 -18.18 -1.40
C MET A 1 -21.85 -17.35 -1.76
N PRO A 2 -20.69 -17.97 -2.06
CA PRO A 2 -19.56 -17.23 -2.63
C PRO A 2 -19.98 -16.59 -3.96
N ASP A 3 -19.39 -15.43 -4.29
CA ASP A 3 -19.56 -14.84 -5.61
C ASP A 3 -18.66 -15.54 -6.65
N GLU A 4 -18.85 -15.20 -7.93
CA GLU A 4 -18.21 -15.89 -9.05
C GLU A 4 -16.68 -15.95 -8.92
N LEU A 5 -16.05 -14.81 -8.62
CA LEU A 5 -14.59 -14.76 -8.49
C LEU A 5 -14.11 -15.54 -7.25
N SER A 6 -14.85 -15.51 -6.14
CA SER A 6 -14.51 -16.33 -4.96
C SER A 6 -14.57 -17.82 -5.26
N ALA A 7 -15.59 -18.28 -5.99
CA ALA A 7 -15.73 -19.68 -6.37
C ALA A 7 -14.57 -20.14 -7.27
N LEU A 8 -14.14 -19.31 -8.22
CA LEU A 8 -13.03 -19.59 -9.13
C LEU A 8 -11.66 -19.60 -8.43
N LEU A 9 -11.47 -18.70 -7.46
CA LEU A 9 -10.21 -18.63 -6.71
C LEU A 9 -10.10 -19.68 -5.62
N ALA A 10 -11.22 -20.14 -5.04
CA ALA A 10 -11.24 -21.11 -3.94
C ALA A 10 -10.29 -22.33 -4.12
N PRO A 11 -10.22 -23.02 -5.28
CA PRO A 11 -9.29 -24.13 -5.46
C PRO A 11 -7.81 -23.72 -5.57
N LEU A 12 -7.52 -22.44 -5.84
CA LEU A 12 -6.17 -21.88 -5.92
C LEU A 12 -5.67 -21.35 -4.57
N LEU A 13 -6.57 -21.02 -3.63
CA LEU A 13 -6.20 -20.47 -2.33
C LEU A 13 -5.65 -21.57 -1.41
N ALA A 14 -4.49 -21.32 -0.80
CA ALA A 14 -3.99 -22.15 0.29
C ALA A 14 -5.01 -22.18 1.46
N PRO A 15 -5.13 -23.28 2.23
CA PRO A 15 -6.24 -23.49 3.17
C PRO A 15 -6.48 -22.34 4.17
N THR A 16 -5.41 -21.74 4.69
CA THR A 16 -5.56 -20.65 5.65
C THR A 16 -5.98 -19.33 4.99
N LEU A 17 -5.53 -19.04 3.76
CA LEU A 17 -6.03 -17.88 3.01
C LEU A 17 -7.49 -18.11 2.60
N GLN A 18 -7.85 -19.32 2.19
CA GLN A 18 -9.23 -19.69 1.90
C GLN A 18 -10.16 -19.47 3.11
N ARG A 19 -9.72 -19.91 4.31
CA ARG A 19 -10.47 -19.69 5.56
C ARG A 19 -10.62 -18.21 5.89
N LEU A 20 -9.53 -17.45 5.74
CA LEU A 20 -9.52 -16.00 5.99
C LEU A 20 -10.50 -15.27 5.07
N LEU A 21 -10.54 -15.63 3.79
CA LEU A 21 -11.36 -14.97 2.78
C LEU A 21 -12.78 -15.53 2.64
N ALA A 22 -13.13 -16.61 3.35
CA ALA A 22 -14.44 -17.24 3.30
C ALA A 22 -15.65 -16.28 3.48
N PRO A 23 -15.61 -15.26 4.37
CA PRO A 23 -16.72 -14.33 4.52
C PRO A 23 -16.72 -13.18 3.49
N ILE A 24 -15.66 -13.04 2.68
CA ILE A 24 -15.45 -11.88 1.81
C ILE A 24 -15.90 -12.19 0.38
N LYS A 25 -16.62 -11.24 -0.23
CA LYS A 25 -16.98 -11.29 -1.65
C LYS A 25 -15.87 -10.64 -2.47
N LEU A 26 -15.24 -11.39 -3.37
CA LEU A 26 -14.08 -10.92 -4.13
C LEU A 26 -14.44 -10.17 -5.41
N SER A 27 -15.55 -10.49 -6.06
CA SER A 27 -15.96 -9.85 -7.32
C SER A 27 -16.11 -8.32 -7.19
N PRO A 28 -16.76 -7.75 -6.15
CA PRO A 28 -16.87 -6.30 -5.99
C PRO A 28 -15.53 -5.58 -5.75
N LEU A 29 -14.52 -6.30 -5.24
CA LEU A 29 -13.20 -5.73 -4.93
C LEU A 29 -12.29 -5.65 -6.17
N SER A 30 -12.63 -6.37 -7.24
CA SER A 30 -11.86 -6.39 -8.48
C SER A 30 -12.25 -5.23 -9.39
N ARG A 31 -11.26 -4.50 -9.91
CA ARG A 31 -11.46 -3.53 -11.02
C ARG A 31 -11.65 -4.21 -12.37
N LEU A 32 -11.26 -5.48 -12.47
CA LEU A 32 -11.34 -6.24 -13.69
C LEU A 32 -12.54 -7.21 -13.63
N PRO A 33 -13.32 -7.32 -14.71
CA PRO A 33 -14.36 -8.34 -14.79
C PRO A 33 -13.79 -9.75 -14.58
N THR A 34 -14.55 -10.63 -13.93
CA THR A 34 -14.17 -12.03 -13.71
C THR A 34 -13.77 -12.72 -15.03
N SER A 35 -14.51 -12.45 -16.12
CA SER A 35 -14.24 -12.97 -17.45
C SER A 35 -12.85 -12.61 -17.99
N ARG A 36 -12.35 -11.40 -17.69
CA ARG A 36 -10.99 -10.99 -18.08
C ARG A 36 -9.96 -11.79 -17.27
N LEU A 37 -10.10 -11.84 -15.95
CA LEU A 37 -9.19 -12.59 -15.07
C LEU A 37 -9.12 -14.07 -15.43
N LEU A 38 -10.22 -14.68 -15.85
CA LEU A 38 -10.28 -16.06 -16.36
C LEU A 38 -9.40 -16.31 -17.59
N THR A 39 -9.20 -15.29 -18.42
CA THR A 39 -8.40 -15.39 -19.66
C THR A 39 -6.96 -14.94 -19.48
N THR A 40 -6.69 -14.03 -18.54
CA THR A 40 -5.38 -13.40 -18.39
C THR A 40 -4.60 -13.90 -17.18
N ALA A 41 -5.19 -13.86 -15.99
CA ALA A 41 -4.49 -14.13 -14.73
C ALA A 41 -4.60 -15.60 -14.30
N LEU A 42 -5.83 -16.11 -14.15
CA LEU A 42 -6.11 -17.39 -13.52
C LEU A 42 -5.44 -18.61 -14.17
N PRO A 43 -5.34 -18.71 -15.51
CA PRO A 43 -4.68 -19.86 -16.15
C PRO A 43 -3.21 -20.03 -15.78
N ASN A 44 -2.56 -18.95 -15.32
CA ASN A 44 -1.14 -18.95 -14.99
C ASN A 44 -0.89 -19.30 -13.51
N ILE A 45 -1.93 -19.38 -12.69
CA ILE A 45 -1.80 -19.51 -11.24
C ILE A 45 -2.14 -20.94 -10.81
N SER A 46 -1.20 -21.57 -10.10
CA SER A 46 -1.43 -22.90 -9.49
C SER A 46 -1.73 -22.84 -8.00
N SER A 47 -1.37 -21.75 -7.33
CA SER A 47 -1.65 -21.52 -5.91
C SER A 47 -1.47 -20.04 -5.55
N ILE A 48 -2.18 -19.61 -4.50
CA ILE A 48 -2.10 -18.30 -3.87
C ILE A 48 -2.08 -18.51 -2.36
N GLU A 49 -1.11 -17.92 -1.67
CA GLU A 49 -0.92 -18.11 -0.24
C GLU A 49 -0.57 -16.82 0.48
N LEU A 50 -0.71 -16.84 1.82
CA LEU A 50 -0.02 -15.86 2.66
C LEU A 50 1.39 -16.41 2.89
N VAL A 51 2.39 -15.60 2.57
CA VAL A 51 3.80 -16.00 2.58
C VAL A 51 4.22 -16.35 4.00
N SER A 52 4.97 -17.45 4.18
CA SER A 52 5.62 -17.78 5.46
C SER A 52 7.05 -17.28 5.48
N SER A 53 7.66 -17.19 6.66
CA SER A 53 9.08 -16.80 6.79
C SER A 53 10.01 -17.67 6.00
N SER A 54 9.83 -18.98 6.13
CA SER A 54 10.63 -19.96 5.41
C SER A 54 10.48 -19.78 3.89
N ALA A 55 9.25 -19.61 3.40
CA ALA A 55 8.99 -19.41 1.98
C ALA A 55 9.60 -18.09 1.49
N PHE A 56 9.49 -17.01 2.28
CA PHE A 56 10.09 -15.74 1.93
C PHE A 56 11.62 -15.87 1.81
N GLU A 57 12.26 -16.46 2.82
CA GLU A 57 13.70 -16.67 2.86
C GLU A 57 14.20 -17.46 1.64
N THR A 58 13.50 -18.54 1.26
CA THR A 58 13.92 -19.43 0.18
C THR A 58 13.55 -18.90 -1.21
N ASP A 59 12.33 -18.43 -1.40
CA ASP A 59 11.72 -18.27 -2.72
C ASP A 59 11.45 -16.80 -3.09
N TYR A 60 11.26 -15.91 -2.11
CA TYR A 60 10.91 -14.50 -2.35
C TYR A 60 12.08 -13.54 -2.14
N ALA A 61 13.00 -13.80 -1.21
CA ALA A 61 14.13 -12.92 -0.91
C ALA A 61 15.04 -12.67 -2.14
N PRO A 62 15.36 -13.66 -2.99
CA PRO A 62 16.09 -13.40 -4.23
C PRO A 62 15.31 -12.52 -5.21
N LEU A 63 13.99 -12.75 -5.29
CA LEU A 63 13.11 -11.96 -6.14
C LEU A 63 13.08 -10.50 -5.67
N TYR A 64 12.77 -10.29 -4.40
CA TYR A 64 12.75 -9.00 -3.73
C TYR A 64 14.07 -8.22 -3.93
N THR A 65 15.20 -8.87 -3.65
CA THR A 65 16.53 -8.24 -3.79
C THR A 65 16.86 -7.84 -5.23
N SER A 66 16.37 -8.58 -6.22
CA SER A 66 16.63 -8.29 -7.64
C SER A 66 15.85 -7.08 -8.18
N LEU A 67 14.93 -6.50 -7.40
CA LEU A 67 13.94 -5.53 -7.89
C LEU A 67 13.91 -4.22 -7.12
N PHE A 68 14.27 -4.27 -5.83
CA PHE A 68 14.32 -3.09 -4.98
C PHE A 68 15.78 -2.74 -4.69
N HIS A 69 16.12 -1.47 -4.90
CA HIS A 69 17.46 -0.91 -4.71
C HIS A 69 17.35 0.38 -3.87
N GLY A 70 18.35 0.66 -3.03
CA GLY A 70 18.39 1.92 -2.25
C GLY A 70 17.35 2.01 -1.13
N GLY A 71 16.87 3.23 -0.85
CA GLY A 71 15.99 3.57 0.30
C GLY A 71 14.56 3.05 0.22
N GLU A 72 14.13 2.51 -0.93
CA GLU A 72 12.84 1.81 -1.08
C GLU A 72 12.89 0.36 -0.55
N ARG A 73 14.05 -0.12 -0.05
CA ARG A 73 14.30 -1.53 0.30
C ARG A 73 14.38 -1.78 1.81
N GLU A 74 13.36 -2.45 2.35
CA GLU A 74 13.41 -3.12 3.65
C GLU A 74 14.45 -4.27 3.67
N ARG A 75 15.02 -4.58 4.83
CA ARG A 75 16.00 -5.67 4.95
C ARG A 75 15.29 -7.05 4.87
N PRO A 76 15.70 -7.96 3.96
CA PRO A 76 15.04 -9.26 3.79
C PRO A 76 14.95 -10.11 5.07
N ASN A 77 15.96 -10.03 5.95
CA ASN A 77 15.96 -10.74 7.22
C ASN A 77 14.90 -10.21 8.20
N LEU A 78 14.52 -8.93 8.14
CA LEU A 78 13.42 -8.38 8.93
C LEU A 78 12.08 -8.94 8.44
N ILE A 79 11.91 -9.07 7.12
CA ILE A 79 10.73 -9.70 6.52
C ILE A 79 10.64 -11.17 6.93
N VAL A 80 11.75 -11.91 6.91
CA VAL A 80 11.81 -13.30 7.39
C VAL A 80 11.43 -13.39 8.87
N GLU A 81 11.98 -12.54 9.73
CA GLU A 81 11.69 -12.58 11.16
C GLU A 81 10.20 -12.27 11.45
N ARG A 82 9.64 -11.27 10.79
CA ARG A 82 8.21 -10.90 10.87
C ARG A 82 7.31 -12.07 10.48
N LEU A 83 7.57 -12.67 9.33
CA LEU A 83 6.82 -13.83 8.86
C LEU A 83 7.05 -15.08 9.73
N ARG A 84 8.09 -15.10 10.59
CA ARG A 84 8.39 -16.20 11.51
C ARG A 84 7.54 -16.06 12.76
N GLN A 85 7.38 -14.83 13.25
CA GLN A 85 6.45 -14.49 14.31
C GLN A 85 5.01 -14.81 13.89
N ASP A 86 4.61 -14.43 12.66
CA ASP A 86 3.29 -14.76 12.11
C ASP A 86 3.07 -16.27 11.89
N ALA A 87 4.15 -17.01 11.60
CA ALA A 87 4.10 -18.44 11.31
C ALA A 87 4.02 -19.35 12.56
N GLN A 88 4.07 -18.81 13.77
CA GLN A 88 3.93 -19.61 15.01
C GLN A 88 2.52 -20.21 15.23
N GLY A 89 1.70 -20.24 14.17
CA GLY A 89 0.50 -21.06 14.03
C GLY A 89 0.47 -22.13 12.92
N LYS A 90 1.61 -22.44 12.25
CA LYS A 90 1.88 -23.60 11.36
C LYS A 90 1.25 -23.61 9.95
N ARG A 91 2.03 -23.26 8.92
CA ARG A 91 1.76 -23.61 7.50
C ARG A 91 2.98 -24.29 6.86
N ALA A 92 2.71 -25.28 6.02
CA ALA A 92 3.69 -25.97 5.19
C ALA A 92 3.40 -25.66 3.71
N GLY A 93 4.46 -25.40 2.92
CA GLY A 93 4.37 -25.14 1.48
C GLY A 93 5.60 -25.68 0.75
N SER A 94 5.38 -26.30 -0.41
CA SER A 94 6.36 -26.95 -1.28
C SER A 94 6.92 -25.99 -2.35
N HIS A 95 8.19 -26.18 -2.76
CA HIS A 95 8.86 -25.43 -3.82
C HIS A 95 8.05 -25.31 -5.13
N ARG A 96 7.59 -24.10 -5.46
CA ARG A 96 6.95 -23.74 -6.75
C ARG A 96 7.49 -22.39 -7.25
N LYS A 97 7.50 -22.17 -8.57
CA LYS A 97 7.94 -20.89 -9.16
C LYS A 97 6.96 -19.77 -8.78
N VAL A 98 7.40 -18.82 -7.95
CA VAL A 98 6.65 -17.62 -7.57
C VAL A 98 6.50 -16.69 -8.77
N LEU A 99 5.27 -16.28 -9.11
CA LEU A 99 5.00 -15.37 -10.24
C LEU A 99 4.94 -13.90 -9.85
N GLY A 100 4.56 -13.62 -8.60
CA GLY A 100 4.40 -12.28 -8.05
C GLY A 100 4.09 -12.32 -6.56
N ALA A 101 4.14 -11.15 -5.93
CA ALA A 101 3.90 -10.97 -4.50
C ALA A 101 3.36 -9.58 -4.21
N ALA A 102 2.63 -9.44 -3.11
CA ALA A 102 2.26 -8.15 -2.54
C ALA A 102 2.69 -8.13 -1.07
N GLN A 103 3.38 -7.07 -0.65
CA GLN A 103 3.68 -6.79 0.75
C GLN A 103 2.89 -5.56 1.18
N PHE A 104 2.15 -5.70 2.27
CA PHE A 104 1.33 -4.64 2.85
C PHE A 104 1.17 -4.85 4.35
N SER A 105 0.99 -3.75 5.07
CA SER A 105 0.50 -3.73 6.45
C SER A 105 -0.99 -3.36 6.44
N VAL A 106 -1.77 -3.84 7.41
CA VAL A 106 -3.18 -3.42 7.56
C VAL A 106 -3.28 -2.44 8.71
N LEU A 107 -3.50 -1.17 8.38
CA LEU A 107 -3.72 -0.11 9.37
C LEU A 107 -5.17 -0.16 9.82
N LEU A 108 -5.42 -0.59 11.06
CA LEU A 108 -6.74 -0.50 11.68
C LEU A 108 -6.88 0.89 12.30
N LEU A 109 -7.86 1.65 11.82
CA LEU A 109 -8.11 3.01 12.25
C LEU A 109 -9.30 3.03 13.23
N ASP A 110 -9.07 3.57 14.42
CA ASP A 110 -10.12 3.91 15.38
C ASP A 110 -10.81 5.20 14.93
N ALA A 111 -11.59 5.11 13.85
CA ALA A 111 -12.07 6.30 13.13
C ALA A 111 -13.27 7.02 13.79
N THR A 112 -13.89 6.45 14.83
CA THR A 112 -15.01 7.06 15.59
C THR A 112 -15.12 6.53 17.03
N GLU A 113 -15.48 7.42 17.97
CA GLU A 113 -15.84 7.07 19.36
C GLU A 113 -17.07 6.13 19.42
N ASP A 114 -17.91 6.12 18.39
CA ASP A 114 -19.03 5.20 18.21
C ASP A 114 -18.58 3.98 17.36
N ALA A 115 -18.12 2.94 18.06
CA ALA A 115 -17.36 1.80 17.54
C ALA A 115 -18.21 0.70 16.86
N GLU A 116 -18.96 1.02 15.80
CA GLU A 116 -19.60 0.01 14.95
C GLU A 116 -18.84 -0.28 13.65
N ASP A 117 -18.18 0.72 13.06
CA ASP A 117 -17.51 0.63 11.76
C ASP A 117 -15.98 0.74 11.91
N VAL A 118 -15.27 -0.38 11.80
CA VAL A 118 -13.80 -0.40 11.75
C VAL A 118 -13.34 -0.02 10.35
N VAL A 119 -12.49 0.99 10.23
CA VAL A 119 -11.84 1.34 8.96
C VAL A 119 -10.47 0.65 8.89
N ALA A 120 -10.27 -0.20 7.90
CA ALA A 120 -8.99 -0.84 7.62
C ALA A 120 -8.38 -0.22 6.35
N VAL A 121 -7.13 0.22 6.43
CA VAL A 121 -6.39 0.78 5.29
C VAL A 121 -5.17 -0.10 5.01
N PRO A 122 -5.13 -0.85 3.89
CA PRO A 122 -3.89 -1.47 3.46
C PRO A 122 -2.86 -0.38 3.13
N TYR A 123 -1.75 -0.40 3.85
CA TYR A 123 -0.54 0.34 3.52
C TYR A 123 0.38 -0.59 2.72
N LEU A 124 0.37 -0.40 1.41
CA LEU A 124 1.00 -1.28 0.44
C LEU A 124 2.43 -0.83 0.17
N GLN A 125 3.41 -1.57 0.66
CA GLN A 125 4.82 -1.29 0.36
C GLN A 125 5.17 -1.65 -1.09
N TYR A 126 4.71 -2.82 -1.58
CA TYR A 126 4.88 -3.15 -2.99
C TYR A 126 3.91 -4.21 -3.53
N ILE A 127 3.69 -4.17 -4.85
CA ILE A 127 3.23 -5.30 -5.66
C ILE A 127 4.25 -5.55 -6.73
N TYR A 128 4.68 -6.80 -6.85
CA TYR A 128 5.58 -7.22 -7.89
C TYR A 128 5.02 -8.39 -8.69
N VAL A 129 5.30 -8.37 -10.00
CA VAL A 129 5.05 -9.46 -10.94
C VAL A 129 6.30 -9.66 -11.80
N ARG A 130 6.73 -10.92 -11.93
CA ARG A 130 7.85 -11.32 -12.78
C ARG A 130 7.71 -10.77 -14.19
N SER A 131 8.82 -10.36 -14.78
CA SER A 131 8.84 -9.69 -16.09
C SER A 131 8.12 -10.49 -17.17
N GLU A 132 8.34 -11.80 -17.21
CA GLU A 132 7.73 -12.75 -18.13
C GLU A 132 6.23 -13.00 -17.87
N ASN A 133 5.74 -12.57 -16.71
CA ASN A 133 4.34 -12.68 -16.29
C ASN A 133 3.62 -11.32 -16.26
N ARG A 134 4.29 -10.24 -16.68
CA ARG A 134 3.63 -8.92 -16.84
C ARG A 134 2.58 -8.98 -17.95
N ARG A 135 1.61 -8.06 -17.90
CA ARG A 135 0.47 -7.99 -18.83
C ARG A 135 -0.52 -9.16 -18.75
N GLN A 136 -0.47 -9.93 -17.67
CA GLN A 136 -1.41 -11.02 -17.35
C GLN A 136 -2.40 -10.60 -16.24
N ASP A 137 -2.56 -9.30 -15.99
CA ASP A 137 -3.43 -8.74 -14.93
C ASP A 137 -3.15 -9.23 -13.49
N LEU A 138 -2.02 -9.91 -13.25
CA LEU A 138 -1.66 -10.47 -11.95
C LEU A 138 -1.54 -9.42 -10.83
N SER A 139 -1.09 -8.20 -11.16
CA SER A 139 -1.01 -7.11 -10.17
C SER A 139 -2.38 -6.64 -9.70
N GLU A 140 -3.40 -6.65 -10.57
CA GLU A 140 -4.77 -6.31 -10.21
C GLU A 140 -5.44 -7.41 -9.40
N LEU A 141 -5.16 -8.68 -9.73
CA LEU A 141 -5.61 -9.81 -8.93
C LEU A 141 -4.99 -9.77 -7.53
N LEU A 142 -3.68 -9.53 -7.42
CA LEU A 142 -3.00 -9.36 -6.13
C LEU A 142 -3.60 -8.19 -5.35
N HIS A 143 -3.86 -7.04 -5.99
CA HIS A 143 -4.49 -5.90 -5.33
C HIS A 143 -5.90 -6.21 -4.81
N THR A 144 -6.68 -6.99 -5.56
CA THR A 144 -8.00 -7.49 -5.12
C THR A 144 -7.88 -8.30 -3.83
N LEU A 145 -6.86 -9.18 -3.76
CA LEU A 145 -6.59 -9.99 -2.57
C LEU A 145 -6.07 -9.15 -1.39
N VAL A 146 -5.27 -8.11 -1.65
CA VAL A 146 -4.85 -7.15 -0.61
C VAL A 146 -6.08 -6.52 0.05
N LEU A 147 -7.03 -6.00 -0.74
CA LEU A 147 -8.27 -5.43 -0.20
C LEU A 147 -9.08 -6.46 0.60
N ALA A 148 -9.18 -7.68 0.09
CA ALA A 148 -9.93 -8.76 0.74
C ALA A 148 -9.31 -9.19 2.08
N VAL A 149 -7.99 -9.30 2.12
CA VAL A 149 -7.25 -9.60 3.37
C VAL A 149 -7.42 -8.46 4.35
N SER A 150 -7.33 -7.19 3.92
CA SER A 150 -7.56 -6.04 4.81
C SER A 150 -8.96 -6.03 5.43
N LEU A 151 -10.00 -6.38 4.66
CA LEU A 151 -11.35 -6.55 5.20
C LEU A 151 -11.40 -7.68 6.23
N ALA A 152 -10.80 -8.83 5.91
CA ALA A 152 -10.79 -10.01 6.77
C ALA A 152 -9.96 -9.84 8.05
N SER A 153 -8.99 -8.93 8.06
CA SER A 153 -8.17 -8.59 9.22
C SER A 153 -8.88 -7.72 10.26
N SER A 154 -10.04 -7.14 9.93
CA SER A 154 -10.85 -6.42 10.89
C SER A 154 -11.51 -7.36 11.91
N PRO A 155 -11.69 -6.96 13.18
CA PRO A 155 -12.44 -7.75 14.18
C PRO A 155 -13.86 -8.10 13.74
N ASN A 156 -14.47 -7.27 12.88
CA ASN A 156 -15.78 -7.53 12.30
C ASN A 156 -15.75 -7.34 10.77
N PRO A 157 -15.30 -8.36 10.01
CA PRO A 157 -15.07 -8.24 8.57
C PRO A 157 -16.29 -7.84 7.74
N THR A 158 -17.51 -8.12 8.24
CA THR A 158 -18.76 -7.80 7.52
C THR A 158 -19.22 -6.36 7.74
N LYS A 159 -18.71 -5.68 8.79
CA LYS A 159 -18.94 -4.25 9.05
C LYS A 159 -17.72 -3.38 8.71
N ALA A 160 -16.57 -4.00 8.47
CA ALA A 160 -15.34 -3.30 8.15
C ALA A 160 -15.44 -2.54 6.81
N LYS A 161 -14.81 -1.37 6.77
CA LYS A 161 -14.67 -0.56 5.55
C LYS A 161 -13.21 -0.51 5.14
N VAL A 162 -12.94 -0.72 3.86
CA VAL A 162 -11.62 -0.49 3.25
C VAL A 162 -11.79 0.57 2.17
N PRO A 163 -11.73 1.87 2.50
CA PRO A 163 -12.08 2.94 1.56
C PRO A 163 -11.05 3.09 0.43
N PHE A 164 -9.78 2.83 0.72
CA PHE A 164 -8.68 2.96 -0.23
C PHE A 164 -7.47 2.12 0.21
N THR A 165 -6.55 1.91 -0.70
CA THR A 165 -5.17 1.49 -0.41
C THR A 165 -4.28 2.70 -0.34
N LEU A 166 -3.44 2.78 0.68
CA LEU A 166 -2.38 3.78 0.83
C LEU A 166 -1.06 3.19 0.35
N PHE A 167 -0.24 3.94 -0.37
CA PHE A 167 1.14 3.57 -0.67
C PHE A 167 1.98 4.80 -0.94
N GLU A 168 3.29 4.61 -0.97
CA GLU A 168 4.25 5.66 -1.28
C GLU A 168 4.74 5.56 -2.71
N THR A 169 5.01 6.72 -3.31
CA THR A 169 5.71 6.79 -4.58
C THR A 169 6.58 8.02 -4.62
N GLU A 170 7.62 7.93 -5.43
CA GLU A 170 8.26 9.13 -5.92
C GLU A 170 7.31 9.89 -6.87
N PRO A 171 7.41 11.22 -6.88
CA PRO A 171 6.71 12.12 -7.79
C PRO A 171 7.12 11.93 -9.25
N PRO A 172 6.31 12.39 -10.21
CA PRO A 172 6.62 12.29 -11.64
C PRO A 172 7.88 13.07 -12.04
N THR A 173 8.34 14.00 -11.19
CA THR A 173 9.51 14.86 -11.41
C THR A 173 10.78 14.36 -10.71
N HIS A 174 10.74 13.19 -10.08
CA HIS A 174 11.89 12.62 -9.37
C HIS A 174 13.04 12.25 -10.33
N GLY A 175 14.27 12.38 -9.85
CA GLY A 175 15.48 12.04 -10.60
C GLY A 175 16.26 13.25 -11.11
N ASP A 176 17.58 13.16 -11.03
CA ASP A 176 18.49 14.25 -11.41
C ASP A 176 18.74 14.30 -12.92
N ASP A 177 18.53 13.20 -13.64
CA ASP A 177 18.66 13.11 -15.09
C ASP A 177 17.33 12.85 -15.82
N THR A 178 17.39 12.95 -17.15
CA THR A 178 16.22 12.80 -18.03
C THR A 178 15.68 11.37 -18.06
N ALA A 179 16.54 10.35 -17.89
CA ALA A 179 16.13 8.96 -17.90
C ALA A 179 15.36 8.61 -16.63
N ALA A 180 15.89 9.01 -15.46
CA ALA A 180 15.24 8.84 -14.16
C ALA A 180 13.88 9.56 -14.12
N ARG A 181 13.81 10.81 -14.59
CA ARG A 181 12.53 11.54 -14.70
C ARG A 181 11.52 10.86 -15.61
N LYS A 182 11.97 10.28 -16.72
CA LYS A 182 11.09 9.53 -17.62
C LYS A 182 10.55 8.27 -16.93
N THR A 183 11.38 7.53 -16.21
CA THR A 183 10.96 6.36 -15.45
C THR A 183 9.97 6.72 -14.34
N ALA A 184 10.25 7.79 -13.59
CA ALA A 184 9.34 8.30 -12.56
C ALA A 184 7.98 8.71 -13.15
N LEU A 185 7.98 9.46 -14.26
CA LEU A 185 6.76 9.85 -14.96
C LEU A 185 5.96 8.63 -15.46
N GLU A 186 6.63 7.63 -16.05
CA GLU A 186 5.98 6.39 -16.48
C GLU A 186 5.34 5.66 -15.29
N ARG A 187 6.05 5.53 -14.16
CA ARG A 187 5.54 4.94 -12.90
C ARG A 187 4.30 5.68 -12.42
N THR A 188 4.38 7.01 -12.29
CA THR A 188 3.25 7.85 -11.88
C THR A 188 2.05 7.71 -12.83
N SER A 189 2.28 7.65 -14.14
CA SER A 189 1.20 7.49 -15.14
C SER A 189 0.46 6.16 -15.03
N ILE A 190 1.15 5.09 -14.60
CA ILE A 190 0.53 3.79 -14.35
C ILE A 190 -0.41 3.88 -13.16
N HIS A 191 0.04 4.48 -12.05
CA HIS A 191 -0.80 4.67 -10.87
C HIS A 191 -2.01 5.57 -11.18
N ALA A 192 -1.79 6.70 -11.86
CA ALA A 192 -2.86 7.64 -12.20
C ALA A 192 -3.98 7.00 -13.05
N ARG A 193 -3.63 6.15 -14.02
CA ARG A 193 -4.60 5.39 -14.83
C ARG A 193 -5.49 4.46 -14.01
N SER A 194 -5.03 4.06 -12.82
CA SER A 194 -5.82 3.24 -11.89
C SER A 194 -6.74 4.04 -10.97
N GLY A 195 -6.83 5.36 -11.16
CA GLY A 195 -7.63 6.28 -10.34
C GLY A 195 -6.90 6.77 -9.08
N SER A 196 -5.60 6.51 -8.96
CA SER A 196 -4.80 6.93 -7.82
C SER A 196 -4.62 8.45 -7.77
N LYS A 197 -4.65 9.01 -6.55
CA LYS A 197 -4.49 10.44 -6.27
C LYS A 197 -3.45 10.65 -5.16
N ALA A 198 -2.73 11.75 -5.21
CA ALA A 198 -1.84 12.15 -4.12
C ALA A 198 -2.66 12.66 -2.93
N LEU A 199 -2.30 12.25 -1.72
CA LEU A 199 -2.78 12.82 -0.46
C LEU A 199 -1.75 13.85 0.01
N MET A 200 -2.15 15.11 0.02
CA MET A 200 -1.28 16.26 0.26
C MET A 200 -1.84 17.14 1.37
N LEU A 201 -1.01 18.03 1.89
CA LEU A 201 -1.41 19.10 2.79
C LEU A 201 -1.44 20.42 2.01
N ARG A 202 -2.54 21.14 2.11
CA ARG A 202 -2.73 22.48 1.54
C ARG A 202 -2.56 23.51 2.65
N LYS A 203 -1.59 24.39 2.51
CA LYS A 203 -1.42 25.57 3.36
C LYS A 203 -2.17 26.77 2.79
N PRO A 204 -2.76 27.62 3.65
CA PRO A 204 -3.34 28.88 3.22
C PRO A 204 -2.24 29.74 2.59
N PRO A 205 -2.60 30.59 1.61
CA PRO A 205 -1.64 31.50 1.01
C PRO A 205 -1.13 32.52 2.04
N VAL A 206 0.15 32.89 1.93
CA VAL A 206 0.81 33.82 2.86
C VAL A 206 0.32 35.27 2.67
N SER A 207 -0.26 35.59 1.52
CA SER A 207 -0.87 36.88 1.18
C SER A 207 -2.18 36.68 0.41
N SER A 208 -3.04 37.70 0.33
CA SER A 208 -4.35 37.64 -0.35
C SER A 208 -4.27 37.25 -1.83
N ASP A 209 -3.12 37.50 -2.46
CA ASP A 209 -2.88 37.28 -3.89
C ASP A 209 -2.02 36.03 -4.12
N GLY A 210 -1.64 35.33 -3.05
CA GLY A 210 -0.81 34.14 -3.09
C GLY A 210 -1.58 32.91 -3.54
N LEU A 211 -0.89 32.01 -4.24
CA LEU A 211 -1.40 30.65 -4.47
C LEU A 211 -1.25 29.82 -3.19
N PRO A 212 -2.16 28.85 -2.93
CA PRO A 212 -1.97 27.89 -1.86
C PRO A 212 -0.68 27.10 -2.08
N VAL A 213 0.02 26.81 -0.98
CA VAL A 213 1.23 25.98 -1.01
C VAL A 213 0.82 24.55 -0.68
N TYR A 214 1.29 23.60 -1.49
CA TYR A 214 1.03 22.17 -1.30
C TYR A 214 2.30 21.48 -0.83
N VAL A 215 2.17 20.62 0.18
CA VAL A 215 3.29 19.91 0.78
C VAL A 215 2.92 18.44 0.98
N SER A 216 3.88 17.53 0.89
CA SER A 216 3.62 16.12 1.19
C SER A 216 3.11 15.96 2.63
N ALA A 217 2.11 15.10 2.79
CA ALA A 217 1.50 14.79 4.09
C ALA A 217 2.36 13.89 4.99
N HIS A 218 3.47 13.33 4.45
CA HIS A 218 4.23 12.28 5.10
C HIS A 218 5.75 12.44 4.93
N VAL A 219 6.48 11.85 5.86
CA VAL A 219 7.93 11.64 5.84
C VAL A 219 8.22 10.22 6.30
N GLN A 220 8.88 9.44 5.46
CA GLN A 220 9.30 8.09 5.81
C GLN A 220 10.53 8.18 6.73
N PRO A 221 10.55 7.49 7.88
CA PRO A 221 11.73 7.43 8.73
C PRO A 221 12.88 6.70 8.02
N GLY A 222 14.11 7.11 8.33
CA GLY A 222 15.32 6.40 7.90
C GLY A 222 15.34 4.97 8.44
N LEU A 223 15.89 4.04 7.66
CA LEU A 223 15.91 2.61 8.00
C LEU A 223 17.00 2.31 9.06
N GLU A 224 18.14 2.98 8.96
CA GLU A 224 19.27 2.88 9.89
C GLU A 224 19.39 4.08 10.82
N PRO A 225 20.01 3.97 12.00
CA PRO A 225 20.18 5.09 12.93
C PRO A 225 20.77 6.39 12.34
N ASP A 226 21.55 6.29 11.27
CA ASP A 226 22.19 7.43 10.60
C ASP A 226 21.50 7.80 9.26
N ASP A 227 20.46 7.07 8.85
CA ASP A 227 19.74 7.37 7.62
C ASP A 227 18.84 8.60 7.81
N PRO A 228 18.92 9.60 6.92
CA PRO A 228 18.01 10.73 6.98
C PRO A 228 16.57 10.31 6.63
N PRO A 229 15.55 11.00 7.16
CA PRO A 229 14.18 10.82 6.72
C PRO A 229 14.01 11.10 5.24
N LEU A 230 13.10 10.38 4.59
CA LEU A 230 12.81 10.49 3.17
C LEU A 230 11.42 11.10 2.98
N THR A 231 11.32 12.17 2.19
CA THR A 231 10.00 12.70 1.82
C THR A 231 9.51 12.05 0.53
N LEU A 232 8.47 11.23 0.67
CA LEU A 232 7.73 10.62 -0.43
C LEU A 232 6.32 11.20 -0.52
N ILE A 233 5.58 10.86 -1.56
CA ILE A 233 4.17 11.23 -1.70
C ILE A 233 3.31 10.04 -1.30
N TRP A 234 2.37 10.29 -0.41
CA TRP A 234 1.28 9.35 -0.17
C TRP A 234 0.29 9.36 -1.31
N VAL A 235 -0.07 8.17 -1.73
CA VAL A 235 -1.02 7.93 -2.79
C VAL A 235 -2.17 7.10 -2.26
N ILE A 236 -3.38 7.61 -2.49
CA ILE A 236 -4.60 6.86 -2.24
C ILE A 236 -5.07 6.22 -3.55
N ARG A 237 -5.33 4.92 -3.50
CA ARG A 237 -5.99 4.18 -4.57
C ARG A 237 -7.38 3.75 -4.09
N PRO A 238 -8.47 4.37 -4.57
CA PRO A 238 -9.82 4.08 -4.08
C PRO A 238 -10.19 2.62 -4.24
N ASN A 239 -10.86 2.04 -3.24
CA ASN A 239 -11.46 0.71 -3.37
C ASN A 239 -12.61 0.77 -4.39
N PRO A 240 -12.69 -0.16 -5.37
CA PRO A 240 -13.76 -0.17 -6.36
C PRO A 240 -15.17 -0.19 -5.77
N VAL A 241 -15.35 -0.81 -4.61
CA VAL A 241 -16.64 -0.85 -3.89
C VAL A 241 -17.10 0.55 -3.46
N HIS A 242 -16.17 1.43 -3.12
CA HIS A 242 -16.43 2.78 -2.62
C HIS A 242 -16.16 3.84 -3.69
N GLN A 243 -16.07 3.43 -4.97
CA GLN A 243 -15.77 4.35 -6.06
C GLN A 243 -16.94 5.33 -6.25
N GLY A 244 -16.69 6.61 -5.95
CA GLY A 244 -17.68 7.68 -6.04
C GLY A 244 -18.15 8.22 -4.67
N GLU A 245 -17.81 7.55 -3.58
CA GLU A 245 -17.99 8.10 -2.24
C GLU A 245 -16.96 9.23 -2.00
N ALA A 246 -17.42 10.34 -1.42
CA ALA A 246 -16.52 11.43 -1.03
C ALA A 246 -15.71 11.00 0.20
N LEU A 247 -14.39 10.90 0.02
CA LEU A 247 -13.48 10.59 1.11
C LEU A 247 -13.21 11.84 1.95
N ASP A 248 -13.61 11.84 3.22
CA ASP A 248 -13.24 12.89 4.16
C ASP A 248 -11.78 12.72 4.61
N VAL A 249 -10.86 13.22 3.79
CA VAL A 249 -9.43 13.16 4.07
C VAL A 249 -9.00 14.05 5.23
N ASN A 250 -9.80 15.03 5.64
CA ASN A 250 -9.48 15.85 6.82
C ASN A 250 -9.75 15.07 8.10
N LYS A 251 -10.79 14.24 8.12
CA LYS A 251 -11.03 13.30 9.22
C LYS A 251 -10.04 12.13 9.21
N LEU A 252 -9.78 11.55 8.03
CA LEU A 252 -8.95 10.34 7.92
C LEU A 252 -7.44 10.59 7.95
N GLY A 253 -6.97 11.72 7.42
CA GLY A 253 -5.54 12.05 7.33
C GLY A 253 -4.79 11.94 8.67
N PRO A 254 -5.27 12.58 9.75
CA PRO A 254 -4.60 12.53 11.06
C PRO A 254 -4.52 11.11 11.64
N VAL A 255 -5.61 10.33 11.54
CA VAL A 255 -5.63 8.96 12.08
C VAL A 255 -4.80 7.99 11.25
N VAL A 256 -4.73 8.20 9.93
CA VAL A 256 -3.81 7.46 9.05
C VAL A 256 -2.36 7.78 9.40
N LEU A 257 -2.02 9.04 9.65
CA LEU A 257 -0.66 9.44 10.05
C LEU A 257 -0.21 8.77 11.33
N ALA A 258 -1.05 8.83 12.37
CA ALA A 258 -0.77 8.15 13.63
C ALA A 258 -0.64 6.63 13.45
N ALA A 259 -1.48 6.01 12.61
CA ALA A 259 -1.42 4.57 12.35
C ALA A 259 -0.16 4.16 11.58
N VAL A 260 0.31 4.96 10.61
CA VAL A 260 1.55 4.68 9.87
C VAL A 260 2.77 4.75 10.79
N TYR A 261 2.91 5.79 11.62
CA TYR A 261 4.05 5.87 12.55
C TYR A 261 4.00 4.79 13.63
N ARG A 262 2.81 4.36 14.06
CA ARG A 262 2.66 3.16 14.90
C ARG A 262 3.16 1.91 14.16
N SER A 263 2.78 1.74 12.89
CA SER A 263 3.27 0.63 12.07
C SER A 263 4.79 0.62 11.97
N PHE A 264 5.46 1.76 11.79
CA PHE A 264 6.92 1.80 11.79
C PHE A 264 7.55 1.37 13.12
N ARG A 265 6.93 1.73 14.26
CA ARG A 265 7.37 1.28 15.59
C ARG A 265 7.18 -0.22 15.76
N ASP A 266 6.04 -0.75 15.33
CA ASP A 266 5.73 -2.19 15.34
C ASP A 266 6.72 -2.96 14.44
N GLU A 267 7.23 -2.31 13.39
CA GLU A 267 8.27 -2.83 12.49
C GLU A 267 9.71 -2.62 13.01
N ALA A 268 9.86 -2.13 14.24
CA ALA A 268 11.15 -1.94 14.91
C ALA A 268 12.12 -0.99 14.18
N PHE A 269 11.59 0.02 13.47
CA PHE A 269 12.41 1.13 12.97
C PHE A 269 13.04 1.89 14.16
N PRO A 270 14.20 2.54 13.98
CA PRO A 270 14.84 3.30 15.05
C PRO A 270 13.93 4.42 15.57
N GLU A 271 13.58 4.43 16.86
CA GLU A 271 12.65 5.42 17.43
C GLU A 271 13.12 6.87 17.20
N ALA A 272 14.43 7.12 17.22
CA ALA A 272 14.98 8.46 16.92
C ALA A 272 14.62 8.92 15.49
N ASN A 273 14.63 8.01 14.52
CA ASN A 273 14.27 8.32 13.13
C ASN A 273 12.76 8.49 12.98
N ILE A 274 11.97 7.66 13.67
CA ILE A 274 10.50 7.78 13.71
C ILE A 274 10.12 9.14 14.29
N ALA A 275 10.68 9.51 15.44
CA ALA A 275 10.40 10.78 16.11
C ALA A 275 10.76 11.98 15.22
N LEU A 276 11.90 11.95 14.55
CA LEU A 276 12.31 13.01 13.62
C LEU A 276 11.35 13.13 12.43
N ALA A 277 11.01 12.01 11.78
CA ALA A 277 10.07 12.00 10.65
C ALA A 277 8.66 12.47 11.06
N GLU A 278 8.17 12.00 12.21
CA GLU A 278 6.89 12.38 12.80
C GLU A 278 6.85 13.88 13.15
N GLU A 279 7.92 14.42 13.72
CA GLU A 279 8.06 15.86 13.99
C GLU A 279 7.96 16.68 12.71
N ILE A 280 8.66 16.29 11.64
CA ILE A 280 8.61 17.00 10.34
C ILE A 280 7.19 16.93 9.77
N ALA A 281 6.55 15.76 9.80
CA ALA A 281 5.18 15.60 9.30
C ALA A 281 4.17 16.45 10.09
N GLU A 282 4.27 16.50 11.42
CA GLU A 282 3.40 17.35 12.25
C GLU A 282 3.63 18.84 12.01
N LYS A 283 4.89 19.29 11.86
CA LYS A 283 5.21 20.68 11.46
C LYS A 283 4.57 21.04 10.12
N ARG A 284 4.59 20.12 9.14
CA ARG A 284 3.91 20.32 7.86
C ARG A 284 2.40 20.47 8.03
N ARG A 285 1.81 19.78 8.99
CA ARG A 285 0.36 19.76 9.27
C ARG A 285 -0.16 21.03 9.94
N VAL A 286 0.68 21.75 10.68
CA VAL A 286 0.31 23.03 11.30
C VAL A 286 -0.29 23.98 10.26
N MET A 287 -1.48 24.52 10.57
CA MET A 287 -2.24 25.44 9.71
C MET A 287 -2.46 24.90 8.29
N SER A 288 -2.65 23.58 8.14
CA SER A 288 -2.83 22.94 6.84
C SER A 288 -4.06 22.05 6.83
N GLU A 289 -4.66 21.88 5.65
CA GLU A 289 -5.79 20.99 5.43
C GLU A 289 -5.35 19.81 4.57
N TYR A 290 -5.85 18.62 4.86
CA TYR A 290 -5.66 17.49 3.96
C TYR A 290 -6.47 17.70 2.67
N CYS A 291 -5.85 17.41 1.54
CA CYS A 291 -6.49 17.46 0.23
C CYS A 291 -6.00 16.33 -0.66
N VAL A 292 -6.75 16.06 -1.72
CA VAL A 292 -6.36 15.12 -2.77
C VAL A 292 -6.11 15.87 -4.07
N MET A 293 -5.06 15.50 -4.80
CA MET A 293 -4.77 16.05 -6.12
C MET A 293 -4.34 14.96 -7.11
N GLY A 294 -4.43 15.25 -8.40
CA GLY A 294 -3.95 14.35 -9.43
C GLY A 294 -2.45 14.13 -9.31
N LEU A 295 -2.00 12.89 -9.49
CA LEU A 295 -0.58 12.56 -9.35
C LEU A 295 0.32 13.33 -10.33
N ALA A 296 -0.19 13.65 -11.51
CA ALA A 296 0.53 14.44 -12.52
C ALA A 296 0.72 15.92 -12.13
N GLU A 297 -0.06 16.40 -11.16
CA GLU A 297 -0.01 17.79 -10.69
C GLU A 297 1.07 17.99 -9.61
N VAL A 298 1.66 16.92 -9.08
CA VAL A 298 2.65 17.02 -8.00
C VAL A 298 4.02 17.40 -8.54
N THR A 299 4.61 18.47 -8.01
CA THR A 299 5.86 19.08 -8.47
C THR A 299 7.00 18.94 -7.46
N ARG A 300 8.25 19.19 -7.89
CA ARG A 300 9.46 19.12 -7.04
C ARG A 300 9.35 19.88 -5.72
N GLY A 301 8.84 21.11 -5.77
CA GLY A 301 8.70 21.95 -4.58
C GLY A 301 7.67 21.45 -3.56
N MET A 302 6.82 20.49 -3.92
CA MET A 302 5.78 19.96 -3.02
C MET A 302 6.29 18.81 -2.14
N TYR A 303 7.46 18.23 -2.44
CA TYR A 303 8.05 17.11 -1.68
C TYR A 303 9.53 17.29 -1.36
N VAL A 304 10.20 18.32 -1.87
CA VAL A 304 11.59 18.65 -1.52
C VAL A 304 11.64 20.01 -0.83
N GLY A 305 12.15 20.06 0.40
CA GLY A 305 12.60 21.32 1.02
C GLY A 305 11.53 22.11 1.78
N ILE A 306 10.76 21.47 2.65
CA ILE A 306 9.97 22.17 3.68
C ILE A 306 10.30 21.51 5.03
N ASP A 307 11.59 21.62 5.36
CA ASP A 307 12.18 21.24 6.64
C ASP A 307 12.86 22.50 7.22
#